data_AF-A0A7Z9NRZ6-F1
#
_entry.id   AF-A0A7Z9NRZ6-F1
#
_cell.length_a   1.000
_cell.length_b   1.000
_cell.length_c   1.000
_cell.angle_alpha   90.00
_cell.angle_beta   90.00
_cell.angle_gamma   90.00
#
_symmetry.space_group_name_H-M   'P 1'
#
loop_
_entity.id
_entity.type
_entity.pdbx_description
1 polymer ?
#
loop_
_entity_poly.entity_id
_entity_poly.type
_entity_poly.pdbx_seq_one_letter_code
_entity_poly.pdbx_strand_id
1 'polypeptide(L)'
;MNNLSGIDLSQNNLSPAIGIDKSVDDKMTLVPEAILTNPEANKIFEDWYSQQSDPETAESLFKKLTLLSLKPPTLLAALLFLQYQKEVDLPEQFEKIVPDDTGNLFAQAILLYQRMLKVHQFPERPKNPEQAELTLRMLFTVLADVQLLAVFLVLQLQKMEQMESLSPEKRDATAWTAMHVHAPLAGRLGIFWIKAELEDRAFRHLEYESYQNLKKKIARKRSARSDNVARILAKIQLILNNAGITHEIQGRYKRFYSIFQKLEKVDYDFERIQDLIAFRVVVNNVDECYAALSFIYENWTPVKNRFKDYIVKPKSNGYQSLHTTVTDLRDDDPGYSRPIEIQIRTRKMHRMAEYGVAAHWLYKEKRQQPNEKTDEQFEESPAEKTTTDKDDETIPLIDLFSDNIYVMTPAREIRELPQAATPVDFAYAIHTEVGNRMIGAKTNGNITRLDRSLHSGDTVEILTSPRQEPRKEWLEFVKTRHARNKIKHALHERSR
;
A
#
# COMPACT_ATOMS: atom_id res chain seq x y z
N MET A 1 -43.92 18.28 17.69
CA MET A 1 -43.29 17.89 18.97
C MET A 1 -43.62 16.43 19.20
N ASN A 2 -42.57 15.65 19.50
CA ASN A 2 -42.48 14.22 19.79
C ASN A 2 -42.71 13.17 18.69
N ASN A 3 -41.72 12.26 18.66
CA ASN A 3 -41.66 10.89 18.17
C ASN A 3 -41.31 10.62 16.70
N LEU A 4 -40.00 10.66 16.41
CA LEU A 4 -39.34 9.74 15.48
C LEU A 4 -37.90 9.46 16.00
N SER A 5 -37.81 8.66 17.05
CA SER A 5 -36.61 7.91 17.41
C SER A 5 -36.67 6.53 16.74
N GLY A 6 -35.54 6.08 16.20
CA GLY A 6 -35.38 4.72 15.70
C GLY A 6 -35.38 4.62 14.18
N ILE A 7 -34.17 4.61 13.61
CA ILE A 7 -33.67 3.58 12.68
C ILE A 7 -32.17 3.92 12.54
N ASP A 8 -31.41 3.43 13.51
CA ASP A 8 -29.96 3.42 13.47
C ASP A 8 -29.54 2.30 12.51
N LEU A 9 -29.25 2.68 11.25
CA LEU A 9 -28.83 1.75 10.20
C LEU A 9 -27.36 1.39 10.43
N SER A 10 -27.18 0.32 11.20
CA SER A 10 -25.92 -0.41 11.41
C SER A 10 -24.97 -0.36 10.22
N GLN A 11 -23.74 0.06 10.51
CA GLN A 11 -22.66 0.34 9.56
C GLN A 11 -22.02 -0.91 8.91
N ASN A 12 -22.60 -2.11 9.02
CA ASN A 12 -21.83 -3.35 8.93
C ASN A 12 -22.01 -4.27 7.72
N ASN A 13 -22.67 -3.86 6.63
CA ASN A 13 -23.01 -4.81 5.55
C ASN A 13 -22.64 -4.40 4.11
N LEU A 14 -21.50 -3.73 3.91
CA LEU A 14 -20.88 -3.52 2.58
C LEU A 14 -19.36 -3.79 2.54
N SER A 15 -18.79 -4.38 3.59
CA SER A 15 -17.49 -5.05 3.52
C SER A 15 -17.62 -6.35 2.73
N PRO A 16 -16.63 -6.77 1.91
CA PRO A 16 -16.63 -8.13 1.39
C PRO A 16 -16.63 -9.08 2.60
N ALA A 17 -17.69 -9.87 2.74
CA ALA A 17 -17.89 -10.77 3.86
C ALA A 17 -16.71 -11.75 3.96
N ILE A 18 -15.88 -11.56 4.98
CA ILE A 18 -15.04 -12.62 5.53
C ILE A 18 -16.00 -13.40 6.44
N GLY A 19 -16.42 -14.59 6.00
CA GLY A 19 -17.11 -15.53 6.88
C GLY A 19 -16.15 -15.92 8.00
N ILE A 20 -16.45 -15.51 9.22
CA ILE A 20 -15.74 -15.89 10.44
C ILE A 20 -16.66 -16.87 11.16
N ASP A 21 -16.26 -18.13 11.17
CA ASP A 21 -16.85 -19.15 12.01
C ASP A 21 -16.63 -18.76 13.47
N LYS A 22 -17.70 -18.77 14.27
CA LYS A 22 -17.65 -18.41 15.70
C LYS A 22 -17.55 -19.69 16.51
N SER A 23 -16.36 -20.01 17.01
CA SER A 23 -16.22 -20.86 18.20
C SER A 23 -15.13 -20.31 19.12
N VAL A 24 -15.50 -20.26 20.39
CA VAL A 24 -14.80 -19.70 21.54
C VAL A 24 -13.57 -20.55 21.88
N ASP A 25 -12.35 -20.00 21.69
CA ASP A 25 -11.13 -20.25 22.50
C ASP A 25 -9.82 -19.59 21.97
N ASP A 26 -9.89 -18.70 20.97
CA ASP A 26 -8.69 -18.27 20.20
C ASP A 26 -8.02 -16.96 20.70
N LYS A 27 -7.99 -16.71 22.01
CA LYS A 27 -7.39 -15.46 22.57
C LYS A 27 -5.85 -15.42 22.57
N MET A 28 -5.19 -16.55 22.31
CA MET A 28 -3.73 -16.70 22.51
C MET A 28 -2.92 -16.86 21.21
N THR A 29 -3.52 -16.67 20.04
CA THR A 29 -2.94 -16.95 18.71
C THR A 29 -2.82 -15.69 17.82
N LEU A 30 -2.83 -14.48 18.40
CA LEU A 30 -2.79 -13.21 17.65
C LEU A 30 -1.38 -12.66 17.40
N VAL A 31 -0.35 -13.19 18.06
CA VAL A 31 1.05 -12.75 17.89
C VAL A 31 1.86 -13.97 17.44
N PRO A 32 2.74 -13.87 16.42
CA PRO A 32 3.63 -14.96 16.04
C PRO A 32 4.40 -15.49 17.26
N GLU A 33 4.45 -16.82 17.44
CA GLU A 33 5.09 -17.48 18.58
C GLU A 33 6.53 -17.00 18.82
N ALA A 34 7.24 -16.63 17.75
CA ALA A 34 8.59 -16.07 17.80
C ALA A 34 8.73 -14.76 18.62
N ILE A 35 7.64 -14.02 18.82
CA ILE A 35 7.62 -12.78 19.63
C ILE A 35 7.09 -13.06 21.04
N LEU A 36 6.09 -13.94 21.17
CA LEU A 36 5.56 -14.37 22.48
C LEU A 36 6.60 -15.10 23.33
N THR A 37 7.56 -15.77 22.68
CA THR A 37 8.70 -16.43 23.34
C THR A 37 9.78 -15.45 23.82
N ASN A 38 9.74 -14.18 23.39
CA ASN A 38 10.65 -13.15 23.87
C ASN A 38 9.98 -12.34 25.01
N PRO A 39 10.47 -12.46 26.27
CA PRO A 39 9.82 -11.84 27.42
C PRO A 39 9.77 -10.30 27.34
N GLU A 40 10.74 -9.66 26.70
CA GLU A 40 10.77 -8.20 26.54
C GLU A 40 9.75 -7.73 25.50
N ALA A 41 9.64 -8.44 24.37
CA ALA A 41 8.66 -8.10 23.34
C ALA A 41 7.22 -8.34 23.81
N ASN A 42 7.00 -9.41 24.59
CA ASN A 42 5.71 -9.68 25.22
C ASN A 42 5.31 -8.57 26.19
N LYS A 43 6.27 -8.07 26.99
CA LYS A 43 6.03 -6.95 27.90
C LYS A 43 5.62 -5.67 27.15
N ILE A 44 6.27 -5.33 26.05
CA ILE A 44 5.90 -4.16 25.22
C ILE A 44 4.48 -4.30 24.69
N PHE A 45 4.09 -5.49 24.25
CA PHE A 45 2.73 -5.76 23.77
C PHE A 45 1.69 -5.58 24.88
N GLU A 46 1.91 -6.18 26.06
CA GLU A 46 1.01 -6.07 27.22
C GLU A 46 0.88 -4.60 27.70
N ASP A 47 2.00 -3.89 27.78
CA ASP A 47 2.04 -2.47 28.15
C ASP A 47 1.24 -1.62 27.15
N TRP A 48 1.37 -1.88 25.85
CA TRP A 48 0.58 -1.18 24.82
C TRP A 48 -0.90 -1.54 24.87
N TYR A 49 -1.21 -2.84 25.00
CA TYR A 49 -2.58 -3.36 24.97
C TYR A 49 -3.39 -2.85 26.17
N SER A 50 -2.79 -2.82 27.35
CA SER A 50 -3.40 -2.30 28.57
C SER A 50 -3.73 -0.80 28.52
N GLN A 51 -3.05 -0.04 27.65
CA GLN A 51 -3.30 1.40 27.45
C GLN A 51 -4.42 1.68 26.43
N GLN A 52 -4.89 0.68 25.69
CA GLN A 52 -5.93 0.88 24.69
C GLN A 52 -7.30 1.07 25.35
N SER A 53 -7.96 2.17 25.00
CA SER A 53 -9.30 2.49 25.51
C SER A 53 -10.39 1.57 24.92
N ASP A 54 -10.14 0.97 23.76
CA ASP A 54 -11.05 0.06 23.06
C ASP A 54 -10.31 -1.23 22.62
N PRO A 55 -10.55 -2.36 23.30
CA PRO A 55 -9.96 -3.65 22.97
C PRO A 55 -10.31 -4.15 21.56
N GLU A 56 -11.52 -3.88 21.06
CA GLU A 56 -11.93 -4.38 19.72
C GLU A 56 -11.11 -3.72 18.61
N THR A 57 -10.83 -2.44 18.77
CA THR A 57 -10.01 -1.65 17.85
C THR A 57 -8.55 -2.11 17.86
N ALA A 58 -8.03 -2.50 19.03
CA ALA A 58 -6.70 -3.08 19.18
C ALA A 58 -6.61 -4.47 18.52
N GLU A 59 -7.57 -5.36 18.79
CA GLU A 59 -7.65 -6.69 18.17
C GLU A 59 -7.77 -6.60 16.63
N SER A 60 -8.58 -5.65 16.12
CA SER A 60 -8.72 -5.38 14.69
C SER A 60 -7.41 -4.98 14.04
N LEU A 61 -6.62 -4.11 14.69
CA LEU A 61 -5.30 -3.71 14.21
C LEU A 61 -4.35 -4.92 14.13
N PHE A 62 -4.28 -5.72 15.19
CA PHE A 62 -3.42 -6.91 15.21
C PHE A 62 -3.81 -7.93 14.15
N LYS A 63 -5.11 -8.16 13.97
CA LYS A 63 -5.62 -9.02 12.91
C LYS A 63 -5.19 -8.54 11.52
N LYS A 64 -5.15 -7.22 11.27
CA LYS A 64 -4.63 -6.67 10.00
C LYS A 64 -3.13 -6.89 9.85
N LEU A 65 -2.35 -6.77 10.93
CA LEU A 65 -0.91 -7.00 10.92
C LEU A 65 -0.56 -8.48 10.72
N THR A 66 -1.29 -9.42 11.33
CA THR A 66 -1.08 -10.87 11.15
C THR A 66 -1.37 -11.32 9.73
N LEU A 67 -2.36 -10.71 9.07
CA LEU A 67 -2.65 -10.93 7.65
C LEU A 67 -1.48 -10.59 6.71
N LEU A 68 -0.51 -9.78 7.15
CA LEU A 68 0.67 -9.40 6.36
C LEU A 68 1.85 -10.36 6.53
N SER A 69 1.78 -11.31 7.48
CA SER A 69 2.84 -12.30 7.73
C SER A 69 4.22 -11.67 7.86
N LEU A 70 4.33 -10.76 8.82
CA LEU A 70 5.51 -9.94 9.07
C LEU A 70 6.65 -10.76 9.66
N LYS A 71 7.90 -10.44 9.29
CA LYS A 71 9.06 -11.00 9.98
C LYS A 71 9.09 -10.52 11.45
N PRO A 72 9.69 -11.30 12.37
CA PRO A 72 9.77 -10.92 13.78
C PRO A 72 10.37 -9.51 14.03
N PRO A 73 11.47 -9.07 13.37
CA PRO A 73 11.99 -7.71 13.56
C PRO A 73 10.99 -6.62 13.14
N THR A 74 10.25 -6.84 12.05
CA THR A 74 9.30 -5.86 11.51
C THR A 74 8.07 -5.71 12.39
N LEU A 75 7.58 -6.83 12.94
CA LEU A 75 6.46 -6.80 13.88
C LEU A 75 6.89 -6.17 15.22
N LEU A 76 8.09 -6.48 15.72
CA LEU A 76 8.63 -5.81 16.91
C LEU A 76 8.81 -4.30 16.69
N ALA A 77 9.29 -3.88 15.52
CA ALA A 77 9.36 -2.47 15.15
C ALA A 77 7.98 -1.78 15.13
N ALA A 78 6.96 -2.49 14.66
CA ALA A 78 5.58 -1.99 14.69
C ALA A 78 5.06 -1.83 16.13
N LEU A 79 5.35 -2.78 17.02
CA LEU A 79 5.02 -2.70 18.46
C LEU A 79 5.71 -1.52 19.13
N LEU A 80 7.01 -1.36 18.90
CA LEU A 80 7.78 -0.21 19.41
C LEU A 80 7.18 1.11 18.92
N PHE A 81 6.79 1.19 17.65
CA PHE A 81 6.16 2.40 17.09
C PHE A 81 4.77 2.69 17.67
N LEU A 82 4.00 1.64 17.95
CA LEU A 82 2.69 1.77 18.58
C LEU A 82 2.79 2.28 20.02
N GLN A 83 3.80 1.84 20.75
CA GLN A 83 4.04 2.22 22.14
C GLN A 83 4.76 3.57 22.28
N TYR A 84 5.78 3.81 21.44
CA TYR A 84 6.68 4.95 21.52
C TYR A 84 6.62 5.73 20.19
N GLN A 85 5.86 6.82 20.16
CA GLN A 85 5.70 7.63 18.95
C GLN A 85 6.75 8.74 18.83
N LYS A 86 7.58 8.94 19.86
CA LYS A 86 8.70 9.88 19.86
C LYS A 86 9.97 9.17 20.30
N GLU A 87 11.08 9.63 19.76
CA GLU A 87 12.40 9.11 20.09
C GLU A 87 12.72 9.24 21.58
N VAL A 88 12.33 10.34 22.21
CA VAL A 88 12.54 10.61 23.66
C VAL A 88 11.76 9.65 24.56
N ASP A 89 10.70 9.02 24.03
CA ASP A 89 9.87 8.10 24.81
C ASP A 89 10.47 6.68 24.81
N LEU A 90 11.49 6.39 23.98
CA LEU A 90 12.13 5.09 23.91
C LEU A 90 13.00 4.85 25.17
N PRO A 91 12.81 3.73 25.89
CA PRO A 91 13.64 3.41 27.05
C PRO A 91 15.15 3.29 26.73
N GLU A 92 16.02 3.86 27.57
CA GLU A 92 17.49 3.85 27.41
C GLU A 92 18.10 2.46 27.22
N GLN A 93 17.44 1.42 27.74
CA GLN A 93 17.88 0.03 27.58
C GLN A 93 17.91 -0.42 26.11
N PHE A 94 17.05 0.17 25.27
CA PHE A 94 17.01 -0.11 23.83
C PHE A 94 17.98 0.78 23.05
N GLU A 95 18.34 1.96 23.56
CA GLU A 95 19.32 2.85 22.92
C GLU A 95 20.75 2.27 22.95
N LYS A 96 21.06 1.46 23.97
CA LYS A 96 22.38 0.84 24.15
C LYS A 96 22.63 -0.39 23.27
N ILE A 97 21.62 -0.86 22.53
CA ILE A 97 21.76 -1.97 21.60
C ILE A 97 22.49 -1.45 20.36
N VAL A 98 23.72 -1.92 20.16
CA VAL A 98 24.58 -1.46 19.06
C VAL A 98 23.93 -1.82 17.72
N PRO A 99 23.70 -0.86 16.80
CA PRO A 99 23.04 -1.10 15.51
C PRO A 99 23.77 -2.12 14.61
N ASP A 100 25.06 -2.35 14.84
CA ASP A 100 25.91 -3.26 14.06
C ASP A 100 25.78 -4.74 14.45
N ASP A 101 25.06 -5.07 15.54
CA ASP A 101 24.77 -6.47 15.88
C ASP A 101 23.61 -7.00 15.03
N THR A 102 23.89 -7.23 13.75
CA THR A 102 22.93 -7.70 12.76
C THR A 102 22.34 -9.09 13.07
N GLY A 103 22.90 -9.83 14.02
CA GLY A 103 22.33 -11.09 14.53
C GLY A 103 21.22 -10.90 15.56
N ASN A 104 21.10 -9.70 16.15
CA ASN A 104 20.15 -9.44 17.22
C ASN A 104 18.80 -8.91 16.66
N LEU A 105 17.72 -9.63 17.01
CA LEU A 105 16.35 -9.28 16.67
C LEU A 105 16.00 -7.82 17.00
N PHE A 106 16.40 -7.34 18.18
CA PHE A 106 16.11 -5.99 18.65
C PHE A 106 16.90 -4.92 17.90
N ALA A 107 18.17 -5.17 17.57
CA ALA A 107 18.98 -4.23 16.79
C ALA A 107 18.35 -3.95 15.42
N GLN A 108 17.91 -5.02 14.73
CA GLN A 108 17.17 -4.90 13.47
C GLN A 108 15.84 -4.16 13.64
N ALA A 109 15.07 -4.48 14.70
CA ALA A 109 13.80 -3.83 14.98
C ALA A 109 13.95 -2.33 15.26
N ILE A 110 14.98 -1.92 16.00
CA ILE A 110 15.26 -0.51 16.31
C ILE A 110 15.57 0.27 15.03
N LEU A 111 16.36 -0.30 14.10
CA LEU A 111 16.63 0.35 12.81
C LEU A 111 15.35 0.57 12.00
N LEU A 112 14.45 -0.42 11.96
CA LEU A 112 13.16 -0.30 11.28
C LEU A 112 12.24 0.72 11.98
N TYR A 113 12.22 0.71 13.32
CA TYR A 113 11.48 1.67 14.14
C TYR A 113 11.94 3.12 13.90
N GLN A 114 13.25 3.38 13.85
CA GLN A 114 13.79 4.70 13.53
C GLN A 114 13.35 5.20 12.16
N ARG A 115 13.27 4.32 11.15
CA ARG A 115 12.72 4.67 9.83
C ARG A 115 11.23 5.04 9.92
N MET A 116 10.44 4.33 10.73
CA MET A 116 9.03 4.68 10.96
C MET A 116 8.88 6.03 11.67
N LEU A 117 9.69 6.31 12.69
CA LEU A 117 9.72 7.62 13.35
C LEU A 117 10.04 8.75 12.37
N LYS A 118 11.01 8.53 11.47
CA LYS A 118 11.38 9.52 10.44
C LYS A 118 10.19 9.87 9.54
N VAL A 119 9.37 8.87 9.18
CA VAL A 119 8.14 9.07 8.40
C VAL A 119 7.09 9.90 9.15
N HIS A 120 7.03 9.81 10.48
CA HIS A 120 6.09 10.60 11.28
C HIS A 120 6.34 12.12 11.16
N GLN A 121 7.53 12.54 10.72
CA GLN A 121 7.90 13.94 10.52
C GLN A 121 7.44 14.51 9.16
N PHE A 122 6.88 13.67 8.28
CA PHE A 122 6.48 14.06 6.93
C PHE A 122 5.27 15.02 6.97
N PRO A 123 5.02 15.79 5.89
CA PRO A 123 3.85 16.66 5.83
C PRO A 123 2.54 15.87 6.01
N GLU A 124 1.73 16.27 7.01
CA GLU A 124 0.40 15.67 7.24
C GLU A 124 -0.50 15.82 6.01
N ARG A 125 -0.37 16.94 5.29
CA ARG A 125 -1.03 17.21 4.00
C ARG A 125 -0.01 17.81 3.02
N PRO A 126 0.34 17.11 1.94
CA PRO A 126 1.07 17.70 0.83
C PRO A 126 0.30 18.88 0.23
N LYS A 127 1.00 19.96 -0.15
CA LYS A 127 0.37 21.20 -0.63
C LYS A 127 -0.36 21.04 -1.97
N ASN A 128 0.15 20.16 -2.83
CA ASN A 128 -0.36 19.94 -4.18
C ASN A 128 -0.11 18.47 -4.62
N PRO A 129 -0.67 18.04 -5.77
CA PRO A 129 -0.48 16.67 -6.27
C PRO A 129 0.99 16.30 -6.57
N GLU A 130 1.82 17.25 -7.00
CA GLU A 130 3.25 17.01 -7.24
C GLU A 130 3.98 16.67 -5.94
N GLN A 131 3.71 17.42 -4.86
CA GLN A 131 4.23 17.14 -3.53
C GLN A 131 3.71 15.80 -2.99
N ALA A 132 2.47 15.40 -3.33
CA ALA A 132 1.95 14.09 -2.95
C ALA A 132 2.73 12.94 -3.63
N GLU A 133 3.07 13.07 -4.91
CA GLU A 133 3.91 12.09 -5.62
C GLU A 133 5.33 12.05 -5.04
N LEU A 134 5.92 13.20 -4.70
CA LEU A 134 7.22 13.26 -4.03
C LEU A 134 7.17 12.63 -2.62
N THR A 135 6.11 12.86 -1.85
CA THR A 135 5.90 12.18 -0.56
C THR A 135 5.85 10.67 -0.73
N LEU A 136 5.14 10.19 -1.76
CA LEU A 136 5.08 8.76 -2.06
C LEU A 136 6.46 8.19 -2.35
N ARG A 137 7.26 8.84 -3.21
CA ARG A 137 8.61 8.39 -3.54
C ARG A 137 9.56 8.44 -2.34
N MET A 138 9.41 9.46 -1.50
CA MET A 138 10.14 9.59 -0.24
C MET A 138 9.79 8.48 0.75
N LEU A 139 8.51 8.12 0.89
CA LEU A 139 8.06 7.00 1.72
C LEU A 139 8.69 5.68 1.29
N PHE A 140 8.71 5.40 -0.01
CA PHE A 140 9.39 4.22 -0.57
C PHE A 140 10.88 4.20 -0.21
N THR A 141 11.55 5.34 -0.37
CA THR A 141 13.00 5.43 -0.20
C THR A 141 13.41 5.39 1.28
N VAL A 142 12.64 6.00 2.18
CA VAL A 142 12.97 6.05 3.62
C VAL A 142 12.67 4.74 4.32
N LEU A 143 11.54 4.10 4.01
CA LEU A 143 11.21 2.81 4.62
C LEU A 143 12.05 1.69 3.99
N ALA A 144 12.21 1.71 2.67
CA ALA A 144 13.04 0.79 1.87
C ALA A 144 12.85 -0.70 2.21
N ASP A 145 11.68 -1.05 2.75
CA ASP A 145 11.30 -2.41 3.14
C ASP A 145 9.79 -2.56 2.90
N VAL A 146 9.42 -3.61 2.16
CA VAL A 146 8.02 -3.83 1.74
C VAL A 146 7.12 -4.19 2.92
N GLN A 147 7.62 -4.96 3.90
CA GLN A 147 6.85 -5.32 5.08
C GLN A 147 6.64 -4.09 5.97
N LEU A 148 7.66 -3.25 6.12
CA LEU A 148 7.57 -1.98 6.85
C LEU A 148 6.59 -1.01 6.17
N LEU A 149 6.60 -0.95 4.84
CA LEU A 149 5.61 -0.18 4.06
C LEU A 149 4.19 -0.71 4.26
N ALA A 150 4.01 -2.04 4.31
CA ALA A 150 2.71 -2.65 4.57
C ALA A 150 2.21 -2.35 5.99
N VAL A 151 3.09 -2.43 7.01
CA VAL A 151 2.80 -1.99 8.38
C VAL A 151 2.36 -0.53 8.40
N PHE A 152 3.14 0.35 7.76
CA PHE A 152 2.82 1.77 7.67
C PHE A 152 1.41 1.98 7.09
N LEU A 153 1.07 1.31 6.00
CA LEU A 153 -0.25 1.39 5.38
C LEU A 153 -1.39 0.91 6.29
N VAL A 154 -1.17 -0.15 7.07
CA VAL A 154 -2.15 -0.62 8.08
C VAL A 154 -2.36 0.43 9.16
N LEU A 155 -1.28 1.06 9.65
CA LEU A 155 -1.37 2.16 10.62
C LEU A 155 -2.11 3.37 10.06
N GLN A 156 -1.89 3.71 8.78
CA GLN A 156 -2.64 4.80 8.13
C GLN A 156 -4.12 4.47 7.97
N LEU A 157 -4.46 3.21 7.67
CA LEU A 157 -5.84 2.75 7.62
C LEU A 157 -6.49 2.82 9.01
N GLN A 158 -5.79 2.42 10.06
CA GLN A 158 -6.26 2.55 11.44
C GLN A 158 -6.55 4.01 11.81
N LYS A 159 -5.68 4.94 11.41
CA LYS A 159 -5.90 6.38 11.61
C LYS A 159 -7.15 6.88 10.87
N MET A 160 -7.44 6.35 9.68
CA MET A 160 -8.67 6.65 8.93
C MET A 160 -9.92 6.08 9.62
N GLU A 161 -9.81 4.96 10.32
CA GLU A 161 -10.91 4.37 11.11
C GLU A 161 -11.24 5.21 12.34
N GLN A 162 -10.22 5.77 12.99
CA GLN A 162 -10.35 6.58 14.21
C GLN A 162 -10.45 8.10 13.92
N MET A 163 -10.76 8.49 12.70
CA MET A 163 -10.74 9.89 12.25
C MET A 163 -11.66 10.79 13.08
N GLU A 164 -12.72 10.26 13.68
CA GLU A 164 -13.66 11.00 14.54
C GLU A 164 -13.02 11.58 15.81
N SER A 165 -11.85 11.09 16.23
CA SER A 165 -11.08 11.65 17.35
C SER A 165 -10.26 12.90 16.97
N LEU A 166 -10.05 13.16 15.68
CA LEU A 166 -9.19 14.24 15.19
C LEU A 166 -9.94 15.58 15.11
N SER A 167 -9.22 16.70 15.08
CA SER A 167 -9.79 18.03 14.77
C SER A 167 -10.23 18.10 13.30
N PRO A 168 -11.21 18.94 12.92
CA PRO A 168 -11.71 19.03 11.55
C PRO A 168 -10.61 19.22 10.49
N GLU A 169 -9.66 20.13 10.74
CA GLU A 169 -8.51 20.37 9.85
C GLU A 169 -7.64 19.12 9.66
N LYS A 170 -7.40 18.36 10.73
CA LYS A 170 -6.63 17.12 10.70
C LYS A 170 -7.38 15.99 10.02
N ARG A 171 -8.72 15.94 10.12
CA ARG A 171 -9.56 14.96 9.40
C ARG A 171 -9.43 15.16 7.90
N ASP A 172 -9.59 16.41 7.46
CA ASP A 172 -9.47 16.81 6.05
C ASP A 172 -8.07 16.47 5.50
N ALA A 173 -7.01 16.84 6.24
CA ALA A 173 -5.64 16.49 5.89
C ALA A 173 -5.42 14.98 5.79
N THR A 174 -5.91 14.22 6.77
CA THR A 174 -5.75 12.76 6.81
C THR A 174 -6.49 12.09 5.66
N ALA A 175 -7.74 12.49 5.38
CA ALA A 175 -8.51 11.96 4.25
C ALA A 175 -7.86 12.30 2.91
N TRP A 176 -7.40 13.54 2.74
CA TRP A 176 -6.74 13.97 1.52
C TRP A 176 -5.46 13.17 1.26
N THR A 177 -4.60 13.02 2.27
CA THR A 177 -3.35 12.26 2.17
C THR A 177 -3.62 10.76 1.99
N ALA A 178 -4.65 10.21 2.63
CA ALA A 178 -5.06 8.83 2.40
C ALA A 178 -5.44 8.56 0.94
N MET A 179 -6.17 9.48 0.31
CA MET A 179 -6.57 9.39 -1.10
C MET A 179 -5.39 9.55 -2.07
N HIS A 180 -4.52 10.54 -1.85
CA HIS A 180 -3.53 10.95 -2.84
C HIS A 180 -2.12 10.37 -2.61
N VAL A 181 -1.83 9.84 -1.42
CA VAL A 181 -0.52 9.27 -1.08
C VAL A 181 -0.64 7.80 -0.70
N HIS A 182 -1.42 7.48 0.35
CA HIS A 182 -1.43 6.14 0.92
C HIS A 182 -2.15 5.10 0.03
N ALA A 183 -3.29 5.45 -0.57
CA ALA A 183 -3.99 4.55 -1.50
C ALA A 183 -3.17 4.26 -2.78
N PRO A 184 -2.54 5.25 -3.44
CA PRO A 184 -1.61 4.99 -4.53
C PRO A 184 -0.41 4.14 -4.11
N LEU A 185 0.15 4.38 -2.92
CA LEU A 185 1.23 3.57 -2.34
C LEU A 185 0.80 2.10 -2.19
N ALA A 186 -0.36 1.84 -1.59
CA ALA A 186 -0.94 0.50 -1.47
C ALA A 186 -1.16 -0.16 -2.85
N GLY A 187 -1.61 0.62 -3.85
CA GLY A 187 -1.77 0.15 -5.22
C GLY A 187 -0.47 -0.30 -5.89
N ARG A 188 0.62 0.46 -5.68
CA ARG A 188 1.96 0.12 -6.19
C ARG A 188 2.51 -1.15 -5.53
N LEU A 189 2.23 -1.34 -4.24
CA LEU A 189 2.59 -2.57 -3.51
C LEU A 189 1.67 -3.76 -3.81
N GLY A 190 0.57 -3.55 -4.53
CA GLY A 190 -0.42 -4.58 -4.84
C GLY A 190 -1.34 -4.95 -3.67
N ILE A 191 -1.37 -4.17 -2.59
CA ILE A 191 -2.21 -4.44 -1.40
C ILE A 191 -3.59 -3.80 -1.61
N PHE A 192 -4.41 -4.44 -2.43
CA PHE A 192 -5.65 -3.84 -2.94
C PHE A 192 -6.74 -3.65 -1.89
N TRP A 193 -6.80 -4.49 -0.85
CA TRP A 193 -7.82 -4.33 0.19
C TRP A 193 -7.58 -3.05 1.01
N ILE A 194 -6.32 -2.75 1.38
CA ILE A 194 -5.97 -1.49 2.05
C ILE A 194 -6.28 -0.31 1.15
N LYS A 195 -5.85 -0.37 -0.12
CA LYS A 195 -6.13 0.67 -1.11
C LYS A 195 -7.62 1.01 -1.16
N ALA A 196 -8.46 0.00 -1.36
CA ALA A 196 -9.90 0.18 -1.52
C ALA A 196 -10.57 0.74 -0.25
N GLU A 197 -10.09 0.35 0.93
CA GLU A 197 -10.61 0.84 2.21
C GLU A 197 -10.21 2.31 2.45
N LEU A 198 -8.95 2.68 2.17
CA LEU A 198 -8.47 4.05 2.23
C LEU A 198 -9.25 4.96 1.26
N GLU A 199 -9.41 4.53 0.01
CA GLU A 199 -10.14 5.27 -1.03
C GLU A 199 -11.60 5.54 -0.63
N ASP A 200 -12.34 4.51 -0.20
CA ASP A 200 -13.76 4.67 0.13
C ASP A 200 -13.96 5.54 1.39
N ARG A 201 -13.09 5.41 2.40
CA ARG A 201 -13.17 6.24 3.61
C ARG A 201 -12.82 7.69 3.31
N ALA A 202 -11.76 7.92 2.54
CA ALA A 202 -11.39 9.27 2.12
C ALA A 202 -12.47 9.90 1.23
N PHE A 203 -13.03 9.14 0.29
CA PHE A 203 -14.14 9.59 -0.57
C PHE A 203 -15.36 10.00 0.24
N ARG A 204 -15.75 9.20 1.23
CA ARG A 204 -16.88 9.52 2.13
C ARG A 204 -16.69 10.86 2.85
N HIS A 205 -15.45 11.23 3.17
CA HIS A 205 -15.14 12.47 3.87
C HIS A 205 -15.00 13.66 2.92
N LEU A 206 -14.15 13.53 1.90
CA LEU A 206 -13.82 14.62 0.96
C LEU A 206 -15.00 14.98 0.05
N GLU A 207 -15.82 14.00 -0.33
CA GLU A 207 -16.89 14.14 -1.33
C GLU A 207 -18.23 13.65 -0.75
N TYR A 208 -18.58 14.18 0.43
CA TYR A 208 -19.73 13.70 1.22
C TYR A 208 -21.05 13.68 0.44
N GLU A 209 -21.37 14.75 -0.30
CA GLU A 209 -22.63 14.83 -1.05
C GLU A 209 -22.71 13.79 -2.18
N SER A 210 -21.62 13.69 -2.96
CA SER A 210 -21.46 12.69 -4.01
C SER A 210 -21.60 11.27 -3.47
N TYR A 211 -20.98 10.98 -2.32
CA TYR A 211 -21.11 9.70 -1.63
C TYR A 211 -22.55 9.41 -1.20
N GLN A 212 -23.25 10.36 -0.57
CA GLN A 212 -24.64 10.16 -0.14
C GLN A 212 -25.59 9.96 -1.32
N ASN A 213 -25.41 10.70 -2.40
CA ASN A 213 -26.18 10.54 -3.63
C ASN A 213 -25.96 9.16 -4.25
N LEU A 214 -24.70 8.71 -4.33
CA LEU A 214 -24.36 7.39 -4.83
C LEU A 214 -24.95 6.28 -3.95
N LYS A 215 -24.87 6.41 -2.62
CA LYS A 215 -25.47 5.49 -1.65
C LYS A 215 -26.98 5.33 -1.86
N LYS A 216 -27.70 6.44 -2.03
CA LYS A 216 -29.15 6.42 -2.33
C LYS A 216 -29.46 5.73 -3.65
N LYS A 217 -28.71 6.04 -4.72
CA LYS A 217 -28.88 5.42 -6.05
C LYS A 217 -28.64 3.90 -6.00
N ILE A 218 -27.61 3.45 -5.28
CA ILE A 218 -27.29 2.02 -5.13
C ILE A 218 -28.35 1.29 -4.31
N ALA A 219 -28.88 1.90 -3.24
CA ALA A 219 -29.89 1.29 -2.36
C ALA A 219 -31.25 1.05 -3.05
N ARG A 220 -31.70 1.97 -3.91
CA ARG A 220 -33.01 1.89 -4.59
C ARG A 220 -33.21 0.63 -5.44
N LYS A 221 -32.14 0.04 -5.98
CA LYS A 221 -32.18 -1.16 -6.84
C LYS A 221 -31.54 -2.39 -6.16
N ARG A 222 -31.49 -2.45 -4.81
CA ARG A 222 -30.75 -3.51 -4.08
C ARG A 222 -31.38 -4.90 -4.19
N SER A 223 -32.68 -5.04 -3.92
CA SER A 223 -33.36 -6.35 -3.93
C SER A 223 -33.33 -7.00 -5.31
N ALA A 224 -33.83 -6.32 -6.35
CA ALA A 224 -33.76 -6.80 -7.73
C ALA A 224 -32.34 -7.12 -8.22
N ARG A 225 -31.31 -6.46 -7.67
CA ARG A 225 -29.91 -6.77 -8.00
C ARG A 225 -29.43 -8.03 -7.29
N SER A 226 -29.80 -8.25 -6.03
CA SER A 226 -29.41 -9.42 -5.24
C SER A 226 -29.90 -10.72 -5.89
N ASP A 227 -31.15 -10.75 -6.35
CA ASP A 227 -31.74 -11.93 -6.97
C ASP A 227 -31.05 -12.26 -8.31
N ASN A 228 -30.76 -11.22 -9.10
CA ASN A 228 -30.00 -11.36 -10.34
C ASN A 228 -28.57 -11.89 -10.12
N VAL A 229 -27.90 -11.45 -9.04
CA VAL A 229 -26.56 -11.94 -8.70
C VAL A 229 -26.60 -13.41 -8.34
N ALA A 230 -27.55 -13.82 -7.50
CA ALA A 230 -27.71 -15.22 -7.13
C ALA A 230 -27.97 -16.11 -8.36
N ARG A 231 -28.81 -15.63 -9.28
CA ARG A 231 -29.11 -16.30 -10.55
C ARG A 231 -27.89 -16.46 -11.44
N ILE A 232 -27.09 -15.40 -11.61
CA ILE A 232 -25.86 -15.45 -12.41
C ILE A 232 -24.81 -16.35 -11.74
N LEU A 233 -24.66 -16.29 -10.41
CA LEU A 233 -23.77 -17.18 -9.66
C LEU A 233 -24.12 -18.65 -9.90
N ALA A 234 -25.40 -19.00 -9.78
CA ALA A 234 -25.87 -20.36 -10.00
C ALA A 234 -25.62 -20.82 -11.45
N LYS A 235 -25.83 -19.95 -12.45
CA LYS A 235 -25.52 -20.24 -13.85
C LYS A 235 -24.02 -20.51 -14.06
N ILE A 236 -23.13 -19.67 -13.51
CA ILE A 236 -21.68 -19.88 -13.64
C ILE A 236 -21.26 -21.18 -12.93
N GLN A 237 -21.80 -21.46 -11.74
CA GLN A 237 -21.52 -22.72 -11.04
C GLN A 237 -21.93 -23.93 -11.87
N LEU A 238 -23.11 -23.90 -12.48
CA LEU A 238 -23.58 -24.98 -13.34
C LEU A 238 -22.65 -25.20 -14.54
N ILE A 239 -22.24 -24.11 -15.22
CA ILE A 239 -21.31 -24.17 -16.36
C ILE A 239 -19.99 -24.84 -15.94
N LEU A 240 -19.41 -24.43 -14.81
CA LEU A 240 -18.13 -24.93 -14.34
C LEU A 240 -18.21 -26.35 -13.76
N ASN A 241 -19.33 -26.71 -13.12
CA ASN A 241 -19.58 -28.08 -12.63
C ASN A 241 -19.70 -29.07 -13.81
N ASN A 242 -20.42 -28.69 -14.88
CA ASN A 242 -20.53 -29.52 -16.08
C ASN A 242 -19.18 -29.73 -16.78
N ALA A 243 -18.26 -28.78 -16.61
CA ALA A 243 -16.88 -28.88 -17.08
C ALA A 243 -15.97 -29.74 -16.19
N GLY A 244 -16.43 -30.19 -15.02
CA GLY A 244 -15.62 -30.91 -14.05
C GLY A 244 -14.55 -30.05 -13.36
N ILE A 245 -14.68 -28.72 -13.38
CA ILE A 245 -13.69 -27.80 -12.82
C ILE A 245 -14.03 -27.50 -11.36
N THR A 246 -13.10 -27.80 -10.45
CA THR A 246 -13.22 -27.39 -9.04
C THR A 246 -13.04 -25.88 -8.93
N HIS A 247 -13.99 -25.18 -8.33
CA HIS A 247 -13.99 -23.72 -8.32
C HIS A 247 -14.62 -23.13 -7.06
N GLU A 248 -14.20 -21.91 -6.73
CA GLU A 248 -14.90 -21.03 -5.81
C GLU A 248 -15.39 -19.81 -6.58
N ILE A 249 -16.67 -19.48 -6.45
CA ILE A 249 -17.24 -18.29 -7.08
C ILE A 249 -17.76 -17.29 -6.05
N GLN A 250 -17.48 -16.02 -6.28
CA GLN A 250 -17.94 -14.93 -5.43
C GLN A 250 -18.45 -13.76 -6.26
N GLY A 251 -19.60 -13.22 -5.88
CA GLY A 251 -20.07 -11.92 -6.36
C GLY A 251 -19.32 -10.79 -5.66
N ARG A 252 -18.59 -9.98 -6.43
CA ARG A 252 -17.84 -8.82 -5.94
C ARG A 252 -18.56 -7.54 -6.30
N TYR A 253 -19.05 -6.84 -5.28
CA TYR A 253 -19.55 -5.48 -5.45
C TYR A 253 -18.40 -4.51 -5.71
N LYS A 254 -18.58 -3.61 -6.68
CA LYS A 254 -17.65 -2.48 -6.84
C LYS A 254 -17.78 -1.53 -5.65
N ARG A 255 -16.64 -1.01 -5.23
CA ARG A 255 -16.51 -0.05 -4.12
C ARG A 255 -16.97 1.34 -4.55
N PHE A 256 -17.37 2.17 -3.60
CA PHE A 256 -18.06 3.44 -3.87
C PHE A 256 -17.18 4.38 -4.71
N TYR A 257 -15.92 4.55 -4.32
CA TYR A 257 -14.99 5.42 -5.02
C TYR A 257 -14.72 4.93 -6.46
N SER A 258 -14.57 3.63 -6.65
CA SER A 258 -14.41 3.06 -8.00
C SER A 258 -15.65 3.26 -8.90
N ILE A 259 -16.85 3.31 -8.32
CA ILE A 259 -18.08 3.63 -9.06
C ILE A 259 -18.12 5.13 -9.38
N PHE A 260 -17.75 5.98 -8.42
CA PHE A 260 -17.66 7.42 -8.61
C PHE A 260 -16.69 7.80 -9.74
N GLN A 261 -15.48 7.25 -9.75
CA GLN A 261 -14.50 7.45 -10.85
C GLN A 261 -15.02 6.99 -12.21
N LYS A 262 -15.94 6.03 -12.25
CA LYS A 262 -16.59 5.60 -13.49
C LYS A 262 -17.71 6.55 -13.91
N LEU A 263 -18.47 7.09 -12.97
CA LEU A 263 -19.52 8.07 -13.22
C LEU A 263 -18.96 9.33 -13.89
N GLU A 264 -17.82 9.82 -13.42
CA GLU A 264 -17.14 10.99 -14.03
C GLU A 264 -16.83 10.78 -15.51
N LYS A 265 -16.51 9.55 -15.92
CA LYS A 265 -16.19 9.22 -17.32
C LYS A 265 -17.40 9.07 -18.23
N VAL A 266 -18.60 9.01 -17.66
CA VAL A 266 -19.87 8.83 -18.38
C VAL A 266 -20.86 9.95 -18.07
N ASP A 267 -20.35 11.15 -17.76
CA ASP A 267 -21.12 12.36 -17.47
C ASP A 267 -22.21 12.16 -16.39
N TYR A 268 -21.87 11.39 -15.34
CA TYR A 268 -22.73 11.08 -14.18
C TYR A 268 -24.05 10.35 -14.49
N ASP A 269 -24.18 9.76 -15.69
CA ASP A 269 -25.30 8.89 -16.03
C ASP A 269 -25.15 7.52 -15.34
N PHE A 270 -25.89 7.35 -14.24
CA PHE A 270 -25.89 6.11 -13.47
C PHE A 270 -26.48 4.93 -14.23
N GLU A 271 -27.35 5.16 -15.21
CA GLU A 271 -27.97 4.07 -15.98
C GLU A 271 -26.98 3.43 -16.96
N ARG A 272 -25.94 4.17 -17.36
CA ARG A 272 -24.81 3.67 -18.15
C ARG A 272 -23.84 2.81 -17.34
N ILE A 273 -23.88 2.85 -16.00
CA ILE A 273 -23.10 1.94 -15.16
C ILE A 273 -23.83 0.60 -15.07
N GLN A 274 -23.61 -0.22 -16.09
CA GLN A 274 -24.18 -1.55 -16.19
C GLN A 274 -23.41 -2.55 -15.31
N ASP A 275 -22.11 -2.33 -15.11
CA ASP A 275 -21.22 -3.24 -14.39
C ASP A 275 -21.05 -2.84 -12.91
N LEU A 276 -22.10 -2.88 -12.08
CA LEU A 276 -21.93 -2.62 -10.62
C LEU A 276 -21.31 -3.81 -9.87
N ILE A 277 -21.39 -5.00 -10.46
CA ILE A 277 -20.97 -6.27 -9.87
C ILE A 277 -20.06 -6.97 -10.87
N ALA A 278 -18.98 -7.54 -10.35
CA ALA A 278 -18.11 -8.46 -11.07
C ALA A 278 -18.15 -9.82 -10.39
N PHE A 279 -17.98 -10.88 -11.14
CA PHE A 279 -17.93 -12.25 -10.63
C PHE A 279 -16.49 -12.71 -10.61
N ARG A 280 -16.07 -13.30 -9.50
CA ARG A 280 -14.72 -13.82 -9.32
C ARG A 280 -14.80 -15.32 -9.27
N VAL A 281 -14.07 -15.98 -10.16
CA VAL A 281 -13.89 -17.44 -10.20
C VAL A 281 -12.46 -17.73 -9.79
N VAL A 282 -12.29 -18.52 -8.73
CA VAL A 282 -11.00 -18.98 -8.22
C VAL A 282 -10.87 -20.47 -8.48
N VAL A 283 -9.81 -20.85 -9.19
CA VAL A 283 -9.51 -22.24 -9.57
C VAL A 283 -8.14 -22.66 -9.03
N ASN A 284 -7.71 -23.90 -9.27
CA ASN A 284 -6.46 -24.43 -8.71
C ASN A 284 -5.24 -24.05 -9.54
N ASN A 285 -5.29 -24.27 -10.86
CA ASN A 285 -4.15 -24.10 -11.76
C ASN A 285 -4.47 -23.18 -12.95
N VAL A 286 -3.45 -22.86 -13.75
CA VAL A 286 -3.57 -21.92 -14.86
C VAL A 286 -4.38 -22.52 -16.01
N ASP A 287 -4.25 -23.80 -16.28
CA ASP A 287 -4.99 -24.50 -17.35
C ASP A 287 -6.50 -24.45 -17.09
N GLU A 288 -6.91 -24.66 -15.83
CA GLU A 288 -8.29 -24.48 -15.37
C GLU A 288 -8.80 -23.05 -15.56
N CYS A 289 -7.94 -22.02 -15.52
CA CYS A 289 -8.37 -20.65 -15.80
C CYS A 289 -8.85 -20.51 -17.25
N TYR A 290 -8.08 -21.05 -18.20
CA TYR A 290 -8.41 -20.98 -19.63
C TYR A 290 -9.52 -21.96 -20.01
N ALA A 291 -9.60 -23.12 -19.36
CA ALA A 291 -10.73 -24.03 -19.50
C ALA A 291 -12.03 -23.35 -19.05
N ALA A 292 -12.06 -22.77 -17.83
CA ALA A 292 -13.20 -22.03 -17.33
C ALA A 292 -13.63 -20.88 -18.26
N LEU A 293 -12.66 -20.14 -18.83
CA LEU A 293 -12.92 -19.10 -19.83
C LEU A 293 -13.63 -19.67 -21.07
N SER A 294 -13.16 -20.81 -21.56
CA SER A 294 -13.70 -21.46 -22.78
C SER A 294 -15.15 -21.91 -22.55
N PHE A 295 -15.43 -22.61 -21.45
CA PHE A 295 -16.80 -23.03 -21.10
C PHE A 295 -17.75 -21.83 -20.91
N ILE A 296 -17.25 -20.72 -20.36
CA ILE A 296 -18.02 -19.48 -20.27
C ILE A 296 -18.36 -18.94 -21.67
N TYR A 297 -17.42 -18.94 -22.61
CA TYR A 297 -17.63 -18.46 -23.98
C TYR A 297 -18.51 -19.38 -24.84
N GLU A 298 -18.59 -20.68 -24.53
CA GLU A 298 -19.52 -21.61 -25.18
C GLU A 298 -20.98 -21.34 -24.78
N ASN A 299 -21.20 -20.84 -23.56
CA ASN A 299 -22.53 -20.57 -23.02
C ASN A 299 -22.97 -19.12 -23.23
N TRP A 300 -22.05 -18.17 -23.19
CA TRP A 300 -22.33 -16.74 -23.28
C TRP A 300 -21.50 -16.05 -24.35
N THR A 301 -22.06 -15.00 -24.95
CA THR A 301 -21.39 -14.28 -26.03
C THR A 301 -20.37 -13.28 -25.47
N PRO A 302 -19.09 -13.36 -25.87
CA PRO A 302 -18.09 -12.40 -25.42
C PRO A 302 -18.29 -11.02 -26.05
N VAL A 303 -18.15 -9.98 -25.22
CA VAL A 303 -18.19 -8.58 -25.68
C VAL A 303 -16.84 -8.21 -26.29
N LYS A 304 -16.85 -7.70 -27.54
CA LYS A 304 -15.64 -7.29 -28.26
C LYS A 304 -14.80 -6.29 -27.44
N ASN A 305 -13.48 -6.43 -27.49
CA ASN A 305 -12.49 -5.57 -26.82
C ASN A 305 -12.62 -5.49 -25.28
N ARG A 306 -13.32 -6.44 -24.65
CA ARG A 306 -13.47 -6.53 -23.19
C ARG A 306 -12.76 -7.72 -22.56
N PHE A 307 -11.95 -8.45 -23.33
CA PHE A 307 -11.06 -9.49 -22.82
C PHE A 307 -9.67 -8.91 -22.52
N LYS A 308 -9.12 -9.24 -21.36
CA LYS A 308 -7.74 -8.89 -20.95
C LYS A 308 -7.11 -10.07 -20.24
N ASP A 309 -5.97 -10.50 -20.76
CA ASP A 309 -5.17 -11.57 -20.19
C ASP A 309 -4.02 -10.98 -19.36
N TYR A 310 -4.23 -10.89 -18.05
CA TYR A 310 -3.16 -10.49 -17.13
C TYR A 310 -2.35 -11.68 -16.60
N ILE A 311 -2.62 -12.92 -17.05
CA ILE A 311 -1.75 -14.06 -16.74
C ILE A 311 -0.51 -13.97 -17.63
N VAL A 312 -0.71 -13.78 -18.94
CA VAL A 312 0.39 -13.62 -19.92
C VAL A 312 1.05 -12.25 -19.80
N LYS A 313 0.28 -11.20 -19.52
CA LYS A 313 0.79 -9.83 -19.34
C LYS A 313 0.42 -9.30 -17.95
N PRO A 314 1.13 -9.72 -16.89
CA PRO A 314 0.90 -9.23 -15.53
C PRO A 314 1.02 -7.71 -15.46
N LYS A 315 0.30 -7.09 -14.52
CA LYS A 315 0.51 -5.67 -14.23
C LYS A 315 1.86 -5.47 -13.53
N SER A 316 2.36 -4.23 -13.52
CA SER A 316 3.62 -3.86 -12.85
C SER A 316 3.66 -4.27 -11.36
N ASN A 317 2.52 -4.31 -10.68
CA ASN A 317 2.40 -4.73 -9.29
C ASN A 317 2.24 -6.26 -9.09
N GLY A 318 2.49 -7.07 -10.12
CA GLY A 318 2.38 -8.54 -10.05
C GLY A 318 0.95 -9.08 -10.14
N TYR A 319 -0.06 -8.23 -10.38
CA TYR A 319 -1.45 -8.67 -10.51
C TYR A 319 -1.65 -9.57 -11.75
N GLN A 320 -2.24 -10.75 -11.51
CA GLN A 320 -2.58 -11.75 -12.54
C GLN A 320 -4.04 -12.20 -12.41
N SER A 321 -4.74 -12.26 -13.55
CA SER A 321 -6.12 -12.76 -13.70
C SER A 321 -6.54 -12.68 -15.18
N LEU A 322 -7.47 -13.52 -15.62
CA LEU A 322 -8.20 -13.33 -16.86
C LEU A 322 -9.43 -12.47 -16.58
N HIS A 323 -9.59 -11.37 -17.33
CA HIS A 323 -10.78 -10.51 -17.25
C HIS A 323 -11.55 -10.64 -18.55
N THR A 324 -12.85 -10.93 -18.45
CA THR A 324 -13.73 -10.94 -19.60
C THR A 324 -15.06 -10.26 -19.28
N THR A 325 -15.76 -9.81 -20.31
CA THR A 325 -17.14 -9.36 -20.22
C THR A 325 -17.95 -10.12 -21.24
N VAL A 326 -19.05 -10.72 -20.79
CA VAL A 326 -19.92 -11.59 -21.59
C VAL A 326 -21.38 -11.17 -21.44
N THR A 327 -22.21 -11.53 -22.40
CA THR A 327 -23.66 -11.31 -22.36
C THR A 327 -24.38 -12.63 -22.50
N ASP A 328 -25.34 -12.88 -21.61
CA ASP A 328 -26.27 -13.98 -21.74
C ASP A 328 -27.35 -13.59 -22.76
N LEU A 329 -27.36 -14.27 -23.91
CA LEU A 329 -28.35 -14.07 -24.98
C LEU A 329 -29.44 -15.15 -24.98
N ARG A 330 -29.33 -16.15 -24.10
CA ARG A 330 -30.25 -17.30 -24.04
C ARG A 330 -31.39 -17.10 -23.05
N ASP A 331 -31.36 -16.01 -22.29
CA ASP A 331 -32.47 -15.57 -21.43
C ASP A 331 -33.51 -14.87 -22.30
N ASP A 332 -34.71 -15.45 -22.34
CA ASP A 332 -35.93 -15.07 -23.05
C ASP A 332 -36.58 -13.76 -22.54
N ASP A 333 -35.84 -12.94 -21.78
CA ASP A 333 -36.25 -11.61 -21.35
C ASP A 333 -35.60 -10.51 -22.24
N PRO A 334 -36.33 -9.99 -23.26
CA PRO A 334 -35.82 -9.01 -24.22
C PRO A 334 -35.42 -7.66 -23.60
N GLY A 335 -35.65 -7.44 -22.29
CA GLY A 335 -35.29 -6.21 -21.60
C GLY A 335 -33.86 -6.11 -21.07
N TYR A 336 -33.12 -7.22 -20.91
CA TYR A 336 -31.98 -7.25 -19.98
C TYR A 336 -30.76 -8.09 -20.43
N SER A 337 -30.26 -7.89 -21.66
CA SER A 337 -28.90 -8.36 -22.01
C SER A 337 -27.83 -7.48 -21.36
N ARG A 338 -27.59 -7.69 -20.06
CA ARG A 338 -26.60 -6.91 -19.31
C ARG A 338 -25.21 -7.54 -19.44
N PRO A 339 -24.16 -6.73 -19.61
CA PRO A 339 -22.79 -7.21 -19.54
C PRO A 339 -22.49 -7.80 -18.16
N ILE A 340 -21.85 -8.97 -18.16
CA ILE A 340 -21.40 -9.71 -16.97
C ILE A 340 -19.87 -9.68 -16.98
N GLU A 341 -19.28 -8.96 -16.04
CA GLU A 341 -17.81 -8.91 -15.86
C GLU A 341 -17.35 -10.10 -15.02
N ILE A 342 -16.44 -10.91 -15.55
CA ILE A 342 -15.92 -12.12 -14.90
C ILE A 342 -14.40 -12.03 -14.79
N GLN A 343 -13.88 -12.36 -13.60
CA GLN A 343 -12.46 -12.42 -13.26
C GLN A 343 -12.10 -13.85 -12.88
N ILE A 344 -11.26 -14.51 -13.67
CA ILE A 344 -10.83 -15.89 -13.43
C ILE A 344 -9.36 -15.86 -13.02
N ARG A 345 -8.99 -16.62 -11.98
CA ARG A 345 -7.61 -16.69 -11.48
C ARG A 345 -7.39 -17.90 -10.58
N THR A 346 -6.14 -18.26 -10.36
CA THR A 346 -5.80 -19.33 -9.42
C THR A 346 -5.89 -18.88 -7.96
N ARG A 347 -5.87 -19.83 -7.02
CA ARG A 347 -5.75 -19.53 -5.58
C ARG A 347 -4.48 -18.74 -5.24
N LYS A 348 -3.34 -19.05 -5.87
CA LYS A 348 -2.07 -18.32 -5.73
C LYS A 348 -2.21 -16.88 -6.23
N MET A 349 -2.77 -16.71 -7.44
CA MET A 349 -3.02 -15.38 -8.01
C MET A 349 -4.04 -14.59 -7.18
N HIS A 350 -5.02 -15.25 -6.58
CA HIS A 350 -5.96 -14.60 -5.69
C HIS A 350 -5.26 -14.05 -4.45
N ARG A 351 -4.40 -14.82 -3.78
CA ARG A 351 -3.60 -14.35 -2.65
C ARG A 351 -2.70 -13.19 -3.04
N MET A 352 -1.98 -13.30 -4.15
CA MET A 352 -1.15 -12.20 -4.69
C MET A 352 -1.96 -10.93 -4.94
N ALA A 353 -3.16 -11.05 -5.48
CA ALA A 353 -4.00 -9.91 -5.79
C ALA A 353 -4.69 -9.27 -4.56
N GLU A 354 -4.76 -9.95 -3.43
CA GLU A 354 -5.28 -9.35 -2.19
C GLU A 354 -4.10 -8.76 -1.38
N TYR A 355 -3.02 -9.52 -1.19
CA TYR A 355 -1.92 -9.16 -0.29
C TYR A 355 -0.69 -8.56 -0.98
N GLY A 356 -0.67 -8.49 -2.31
CA GLY A 356 0.40 -7.88 -3.08
C GLY A 356 1.76 -8.56 -2.88
N VAL A 357 2.82 -7.76 -2.89
CA VAL A 357 4.20 -8.22 -2.70
C VAL A 357 4.39 -8.95 -1.35
N ALA A 358 3.58 -8.67 -0.33
CA ALA A 358 3.61 -9.41 0.95
C ALA A 358 3.30 -10.91 0.77
N ALA A 359 2.43 -11.27 -0.18
CA ALA A 359 2.16 -12.68 -0.50
C ALA A 359 3.31 -13.39 -1.22
N HIS A 360 4.20 -12.66 -1.90
CA HIS A 360 5.37 -13.26 -2.55
C HIS A 360 6.39 -13.77 -1.52
N TRP A 361 6.58 -13.01 -0.43
CA TRP A 361 7.49 -13.35 0.65
C TRP A 361 7.04 -14.59 1.42
N LEU A 362 5.73 -14.72 1.67
CA LEU A 362 5.10 -15.92 2.22
C LEU A 362 5.47 -17.22 1.47
N TYR A 363 5.62 -17.14 0.14
CA TYR A 363 5.97 -18.31 -0.68
C TYR A 363 7.47 -18.65 -0.64
N LYS A 364 8.36 -17.65 -0.56
CA LYS A 364 9.81 -17.89 -0.44
C LYS A 364 10.17 -18.54 0.91
N GLU A 365 9.47 -18.20 1.99
CA GLU A 365 9.70 -18.75 3.33
C GLU A 365 9.28 -20.22 3.45
N LYS A 366 8.14 -20.62 2.85
CA LYS A 366 7.72 -22.04 2.83
C LYS A 366 8.66 -22.97 2.07
N ARG A 367 9.46 -22.45 1.13
CA ARG A 367 10.51 -23.23 0.44
C ARG A 367 11.80 -23.36 1.25
N GLN A 368 11.99 -22.53 2.28
CA GLN A 368 13.20 -22.50 3.10
C GLN A 368 13.05 -23.23 4.43
N GLN A 369 11.85 -23.71 4.79
CA GLN A 369 11.72 -24.67 5.88
C GLN A 369 12.19 -26.05 5.38
N PRO A 370 13.25 -26.64 5.96
CA PRO A 370 13.54 -28.04 5.71
C PRO A 370 12.38 -28.83 6.30
N ASN A 371 11.62 -29.52 5.46
CA ASN A 371 10.73 -30.57 5.93
C ASN A 371 11.62 -31.62 6.61
N GLU A 372 11.74 -31.57 7.92
CA GLU A 372 12.20 -32.71 8.69
C GLU A 372 11.14 -33.81 8.56
N LYS A 373 11.57 -34.91 7.93
CA LYS A 373 10.95 -36.24 7.88
C LYS A 373 9.80 -36.42 6.89
N THR A 374 10.18 -36.81 5.67
CA THR A 374 9.73 -38.10 5.15
C THR A 374 10.82 -38.63 4.20
N ASP A 375 11.58 -39.62 4.68
CA ASP A 375 12.35 -40.51 3.83
C ASP A 375 11.39 -41.23 2.89
N GLU A 376 11.63 -41.15 1.58
CA GLU A 376 11.60 -42.30 0.66
C GLU A 376 11.89 -41.83 -0.79
N GLN A 377 13.13 -42.11 -1.20
CA GLN A 377 13.58 -42.51 -2.54
C GLN A 377 12.98 -41.82 -3.77
N PHE A 378 13.76 -40.92 -4.39
CA PHE A 378 14.02 -41.00 -5.83
C PHE A 378 15.45 -40.50 -6.12
N GLU A 379 16.19 -41.33 -6.84
CA GLU A 379 17.64 -41.26 -7.08
C GLU A 379 18.08 -39.95 -7.75
N GLU A 380 19.00 -39.24 -7.10
CA GLU A 380 19.81 -38.19 -7.71
C GLU A 380 20.82 -38.81 -8.69
N SER A 381 20.72 -38.44 -9.96
CA SER A 381 21.80 -38.64 -10.94
C SER A 381 22.70 -37.39 -10.96
N PRO A 382 24.01 -37.51 -10.66
CA PRO A 382 24.89 -36.36 -10.52
C PRO A 382 25.63 -36.08 -11.84
N ALA A 383 25.03 -35.30 -12.74
CA ALA A 383 25.76 -34.71 -13.87
C ALA A 383 24.98 -33.55 -14.48
N GLU A 384 25.37 -32.32 -14.08
CA GLU A 384 25.51 -31.11 -14.90
C GLU A 384 25.34 -29.86 -14.03
N LYS A 385 26.36 -29.61 -13.20
CA LYS A 385 26.64 -28.31 -12.60
C LYS A 385 27.24 -27.38 -13.67
N THR A 386 26.43 -26.86 -14.59
CA THR A 386 26.81 -25.69 -15.40
C THR A 386 25.62 -25.20 -16.20
N THR A 387 24.92 -24.19 -15.67
CA THR A 387 24.69 -22.87 -16.29
C THR A 387 23.61 -22.15 -15.49
N THR A 388 24.01 -21.05 -14.85
CA THR A 388 23.21 -19.88 -14.47
C THR A 388 21.70 -19.91 -14.80
N ASP A 389 20.88 -20.40 -13.88
CA ASP A 389 19.46 -20.04 -13.83
C ASP A 389 19.35 -18.62 -13.25
N LYS A 390 19.29 -17.65 -14.16
CA LYS A 390 18.96 -16.24 -13.93
C LYS A 390 17.47 -15.97 -14.16
N ASP A 391 16.59 -16.94 -13.92
CA ASP A 391 15.15 -16.70 -13.87
C ASP A 391 14.72 -16.47 -12.42
N ASP A 392 15.21 -15.38 -11.84
CA ASP A 392 14.62 -14.82 -10.63
C ASP A 392 13.24 -14.29 -11.03
N GLU A 393 12.17 -15.01 -10.63
CA GLU A 393 10.77 -14.53 -10.62
C GLU A 393 10.64 -13.32 -9.66
N THR A 394 11.44 -12.29 -9.88
CA THR A 394 11.29 -10.99 -9.28
C THR A 394 10.18 -10.30 -10.05
N ILE A 395 9.02 -10.20 -9.41
CA ILE A 395 8.06 -9.13 -9.71
C ILE A 395 8.91 -7.87 -9.92
N PRO A 396 8.77 -7.12 -11.04
CA PRO A 396 9.62 -5.97 -11.32
C PRO A 396 9.28 -4.84 -10.33
N LEU A 397 9.78 -4.97 -9.09
CA LEU A 397 9.97 -3.90 -8.12
C LEU A 397 11.11 -2.96 -8.57
N ILE A 398 11.74 -3.26 -9.72
CA ILE A 398 12.93 -2.62 -10.28
C ILE A 398 12.74 -1.10 -10.50
N ASP A 399 11.50 -0.60 -10.57
CA ASP A 399 11.20 0.84 -10.74
C ASP A 399 10.76 1.56 -9.45
N LEU A 400 10.84 0.90 -8.28
CA LEU A 400 10.42 1.48 -6.99
C LEU A 400 11.54 2.21 -6.24
N PHE A 401 12.81 1.93 -6.56
CA PHE A 401 13.97 2.53 -5.93
C PHE A 401 14.63 3.49 -6.92
N SER A 402 14.32 4.78 -6.82
CA SER A 402 14.98 5.80 -7.65
C SER A 402 16.41 6.03 -7.19
N ASP A 403 17.34 6.32 -8.11
CA ASP A 403 18.69 6.85 -7.82
C ASP A 403 18.68 8.28 -7.23
N ASN A 404 17.50 8.78 -6.85
CA ASN A 404 17.29 10.11 -6.31
C ASN A 404 17.04 10.04 -4.80
N ILE A 405 17.47 11.08 -4.10
CA ILE A 405 17.14 11.35 -2.71
C ILE A 405 16.04 12.40 -2.63
N TYR A 406 15.23 12.30 -1.57
CA TYR A 406 14.12 13.22 -1.31
C TYR A 406 14.34 13.93 0.01
N VAL A 407 14.53 15.23 -0.02
CA VAL A 407 14.87 16.06 1.14
C VAL A 407 13.80 17.11 1.39
N MET A 408 13.55 17.41 2.66
CA MET A 408 12.52 18.35 3.09
C MET A 408 13.09 19.71 3.46
N THR A 409 12.35 20.75 3.13
CA THR A 409 12.53 22.08 3.71
C THR A 409 11.90 22.16 5.11
N PRO A 410 12.24 23.16 5.95
CA PRO A 410 11.56 23.38 7.23
C PRO A 410 10.06 23.65 7.08
N ALA A 411 9.63 24.14 5.92
CA ALA A 411 8.22 24.33 5.55
C ALA A 411 7.53 23.03 5.07
N ARG A 412 8.19 21.87 5.21
CA ARG A 412 7.72 20.53 4.82
C ARG A 412 7.42 20.36 3.32
N GLU A 413 8.09 21.12 2.48
CA GLU A 413 8.14 20.85 1.03
C GLU A 413 9.28 19.91 0.70
N ILE A 414 9.02 18.93 -0.15
CA ILE A 414 9.98 17.92 -0.59
C ILE A 414 10.63 18.37 -1.90
N ARG A 415 11.94 18.18 -1.99
CA ARG A 415 12.75 18.36 -3.19
C ARG A 415 13.45 17.06 -3.55
N GLU A 416 13.37 16.72 -4.82
CA GLU A 416 14.10 15.61 -5.42
C GLU A 416 15.50 16.09 -5.83
N LEU A 417 16.52 15.33 -5.44
CA LEU A 417 17.92 15.57 -5.77
C LEU A 417 18.58 14.25 -6.19
N PRO A 418 19.66 14.27 -6.99
CA PRO A 418 20.41 13.05 -7.29
C PRO A 418 21.09 12.50 -6.03
N GLN A 419 21.39 11.20 -6.04
CA GLN A 419 22.16 10.57 -4.97
C GLN A 419 23.47 11.32 -4.69
N ALA A 420 23.87 11.34 -3.43
CA ALA A 420 25.05 12.03 -2.92
C ALA A 420 25.06 13.57 -3.05
N ALA A 421 23.93 14.19 -3.43
CA ALA A 421 23.77 15.65 -3.43
C ALA A 421 24.06 16.24 -2.04
N THR A 422 24.60 17.46 -2.03
CA THR A 422 25.04 18.14 -0.81
C THR A 422 24.07 19.26 -0.38
N PRO A 423 24.21 19.84 0.83
CA PRO A 423 23.44 21.03 1.21
C PRO A 423 23.52 22.18 0.21
N VAL A 424 24.64 22.33 -0.50
CA VAL A 424 24.80 23.36 -1.54
C VAL A 424 23.91 23.03 -2.73
N ASP A 425 23.89 21.77 -3.20
CA ASP A 425 22.97 21.34 -4.26
C ASP A 425 21.51 21.64 -3.89
N PHE A 426 21.13 21.34 -2.64
CA PHE A 426 19.79 21.62 -2.13
C PHE A 426 19.47 23.12 -2.10
N ALA A 427 20.40 23.98 -1.67
CA ALA A 427 20.18 25.42 -1.63
C ALA A 427 19.91 26.00 -3.03
N TYR A 428 20.66 25.57 -4.04
CA TYR A 428 20.42 25.97 -5.44
C TYR A 428 19.15 25.36 -6.04
N ALA A 429 18.72 24.18 -5.56
CA ALA A 429 17.45 23.56 -5.96
C ALA A 429 16.23 24.29 -5.38
N ILE A 430 16.37 24.95 -4.22
CA ILE A 430 15.34 25.85 -3.68
C ILE A 430 15.27 27.11 -4.55
N HIS A 431 16.37 27.86 -4.62
CA HIS A 431 16.46 29.07 -5.42
C HIS A 431 17.93 29.49 -5.62
N THR A 432 18.26 30.09 -6.76
CA THR A 432 19.62 30.57 -7.04
C THR A 432 20.10 31.59 -5.99
N GLU A 433 19.27 32.55 -5.60
CA GLU A 433 19.63 33.52 -4.53
C GLU A 433 19.90 32.88 -3.17
N VAL A 434 19.16 31.81 -2.82
CA VAL A 434 19.37 31.09 -1.55
C VAL A 434 20.73 30.38 -1.58
N GLY A 435 21.04 29.72 -2.70
CA GLY A 435 22.36 29.13 -2.95
C GLY A 435 23.49 30.17 -2.92
N ASN A 436 23.29 31.34 -3.54
CA ASN A 436 24.29 32.39 -3.61
C ASN A 436 24.65 32.96 -2.23
N ARG A 437 23.63 33.14 -1.39
CA ARG A 437 23.75 33.77 -0.05
C ARG A 437 23.99 32.77 1.08
N MET A 438 24.16 31.48 0.77
CA MET A 438 24.34 30.41 1.75
C MET A 438 25.64 30.58 2.54
N ILE A 439 25.55 30.64 3.87
CA ILE A 439 26.71 30.61 4.79
C ILE A 439 26.90 29.24 5.45
N GLY A 440 25.83 28.44 5.54
CA GLY A 440 25.84 27.17 6.25
C GLY A 440 24.53 26.42 6.06
N ALA A 441 24.46 25.20 6.58
CA ALA A 441 23.25 24.40 6.59
C ALA A 441 23.09 23.67 7.92
N LYS A 442 21.84 23.44 8.30
CA LYS A 442 21.49 22.47 9.34
C LYS A 442 20.73 21.31 8.70
N THR A 443 21.04 20.10 9.13
CA THR A 443 20.31 18.89 8.76
C THR A 443 19.69 18.31 10.03
N ASN A 444 18.37 18.11 10.03
CA ASN A 444 17.59 17.64 11.16
C ASN A 444 17.86 18.45 12.45
N GLY A 445 17.98 19.78 12.30
CA GLY A 445 18.26 20.72 13.40
C GLY A 445 19.73 20.90 13.78
N ASN A 446 20.62 20.00 13.33
CA ASN A 446 22.04 20.02 13.67
C ASN A 446 22.88 20.67 12.57
N ILE A 447 23.89 21.47 12.94
CA ILE A 447 24.82 22.08 11.97
C ILE A 447 25.55 20.97 11.22
N THR A 448 25.54 21.03 9.89
CA THR A 448 26.20 20.05 9.02
C THR A 448 27.27 20.71 8.17
N ARG A 449 28.22 19.89 7.71
CA ARG A 449 29.22 20.34 6.73
C ARG A 449 28.57 20.45 5.34
N LEU A 450 29.01 21.44 4.57
CA LEU A 450 28.47 21.71 3.23
C LEU A 450 28.83 20.64 2.17
N ASP A 451 29.88 19.86 2.41
CA ASP A 451 30.37 18.78 1.55
C ASP A 451 29.77 17.41 1.87
N ARG A 452 29.10 17.26 3.02
CA ARG A 452 28.46 16.02 3.43
C ARG A 452 27.26 15.72 2.54
N SER A 453 27.13 14.48 2.08
CA SER A 453 25.96 14.04 1.32
C SER A 453 24.70 14.00 2.18
N LEU A 454 23.58 14.41 1.59
CA LEU A 454 22.25 14.34 2.16
C LEU A 454 21.62 12.95 1.96
N HIS A 455 20.68 12.58 2.83
CA HIS A 455 19.93 11.33 2.73
C HIS A 455 18.42 11.58 2.62
N SER A 456 17.70 10.62 2.06
CA SER A 456 16.24 10.72 1.95
C SER A 456 15.57 10.87 3.33
N GLY A 457 14.57 11.76 3.38
CA GLY A 457 13.85 12.15 4.59
C GLY A 457 14.55 13.19 5.44
N ASP A 458 15.76 13.64 5.09
CA ASP A 458 16.44 14.70 5.85
C ASP A 458 15.69 16.03 5.71
N THR A 459 15.51 16.73 6.83
CA THR A 459 15.04 18.12 6.85
C THR A 459 16.25 19.04 6.82
N VAL A 460 16.38 19.86 5.78
CA VAL A 460 17.55 20.70 5.56
C VAL A 460 17.14 22.17 5.64
N GLU A 461 17.75 22.91 6.55
CA GLU A 461 17.60 24.35 6.73
C GLU A 461 18.85 25.05 6.19
N ILE A 462 18.67 26.02 5.28
CA ILE A 462 19.78 26.81 4.73
C ILE A 462 19.90 28.11 5.51
N LEU A 463 21.09 28.35 6.07
CA LEU A 463 21.44 29.60 6.70
C LEU A 463 21.99 30.55 5.64
N THR A 464 21.40 31.74 5.52
CA THR A 464 21.78 32.74 4.50
C THR A 464 22.24 34.05 5.13
N SER A 465 23.07 34.79 4.40
CA SER A 465 23.50 36.15 4.76
C SER A 465 23.50 37.07 3.54
N PRO A 466 23.02 38.31 3.64
CA PRO A 466 23.00 39.25 2.50
C PRO A 466 24.37 39.57 1.92
N ARG A 467 25.45 39.43 2.70
CA ARG A 467 26.83 39.74 2.29
C ARG A 467 27.59 38.53 1.73
N GLN A 468 26.97 37.36 1.78
CA GLN A 468 27.62 36.12 1.39
C GLN A 468 27.52 35.93 -0.13
N GLU A 469 28.61 35.45 -0.70
CA GLU A 469 28.72 35.12 -2.11
C GLU A 469 29.20 33.68 -2.31
N PRO A 470 28.94 33.07 -3.49
CA PRO A 470 29.46 31.75 -3.82
C PRO A 470 30.98 31.65 -3.71
N ARG A 471 31.46 30.52 -3.20
CA ARG A 471 32.90 30.21 -3.14
C ARG A 471 33.29 29.24 -4.25
N LYS A 472 34.51 29.41 -4.79
CA LYS A 472 35.06 28.53 -5.83
C LYS A 472 35.18 27.07 -5.38
N GLU A 473 35.51 26.86 -4.10
CA GLU A 473 35.62 25.54 -3.44
C GLU A 473 34.34 24.71 -3.55
N TRP A 474 33.17 25.35 -3.63
CA TRP A 474 31.89 24.61 -3.75
C TRP A 474 31.80 23.81 -5.05
N LEU A 475 32.51 24.20 -6.11
CA LEU A 475 32.53 23.48 -7.38
C LEU A 475 33.16 22.08 -7.26
N GLU A 476 33.94 21.82 -6.20
CA GLU A 476 34.63 20.54 -5.99
C GLU A 476 33.66 19.43 -5.54
N PHE A 477 32.68 19.77 -4.71
CA PHE A 477 31.79 18.78 -4.09
C PHE A 477 30.33 18.83 -4.57
N VAL A 478 29.90 19.93 -5.20
CA VAL A 478 28.56 20.06 -5.82
C VAL A 478 28.34 19.01 -6.91
N LYS A 479 27.24 18.25 -6.79
CA LYS A 479 26.92 17.13 -7.68
C LYS A 479 26.02 17.53 -8.84
N THR A 480 25.13 18.50 -8.66
CA THR A 480 24.17 18.89 -9.68
C THR A 480 24.77 19.82 -10.73
N ARG A 481 24.45 19.58 -12.00
CA ARG A 481 24.84 20.46 -13.11
C ARG A 481 24.23 21.86 -12.94
N HIS A 482 23.01 21.94 -12.41
CA HIS A 482 22.31 23.19 -12.17
C HIS A 482 23.10 24.09 -11.20
N ALA A 483 23.40 23.61 -9.99
CA ALA A 483 24.15 24.37 -9.01
C ALA A 483 25.55 24.74 -9.53
N ARG A 484 26.25 23.80 -10.18
CA ARG A 484 27.57 24.06 -10.78
C ARG A 484 27.56 25.21 -11.80
N ASN A 485 26.54 25.25 -12.66
CA ASN A 485 26.41 26.32 -13.65
C ASN A 485 26.10 27.67 -13.00
N LYS A 486 25.20 27.70 -11.99
CA LYS A 486 24.83 28.92 -11.28
C LYS A 486 25.99 29.49 -10.46
N ILE A 487 26.75 28.64 -9.77
CA ILE A 487 27.97 29.04 -9.06
C ILE A 487 28.99 29.65 -10.03
N LYS A 488 29.26 28.99 -11.16
CA LYS A 488 30.17 29.53 -12.18
C LYS A 488 29.72 30.89 -12.70
N HIS A 489 28.44 31.05 -12.98
CA HIS A 489 27.88 32.32 -13.44
C HIS A 489 28.11 33.45 -12.44
N ALA A 490 27.76 33.23 -11.17
CA ALA A 490 27.94 34.23 -10.11
C ALA A 490 29.43 34.58 -9.89
N LEU A 491 30.33 33.59 -9.95
CA LEU A 491 31.77 33.83 -9.88
C LEU A 491 32.29 34.65 -11.07
N HIS A 492 31.74 34.43 -12.27
CA HIS A 492 32.09 35.19 -13.46
C HIS A 492 31.58 36.63 -13.41
N GLU A 493 30.35 36.85 -12.95
CA GLU A 493 29.79 38.19 -12.76
C GLU A 493 30.60 39.01 -11.75
N ARG A 494 31.12 38.38 -10.70
CA ARG A 494 32.04 39.03 -9.74
C ARG A 494 33.39 39.41 -10.35
N SER A 495 33.87 38.63 -11.32
CA SER A 495 35.16 38.87 -11.97
C SER A 495 35.11 39.93 -13.07
N ARG A 496 33.91 40.38 -13.44
CA ARG A 496 33.66 41.53 -14.32
C ARG A 496 33.52 42.78 -13.46
#